data_AF-J4H2Q3-F1
#
_entry.id   AF-J4H2Q3-F1
#
_cell.length_a   1.000
_cell.length_b   1.000
_cell.length_c   1.000
_cell.angle_alpha   90.00
_cell.angle_beta   90.00
_cell.angle_gamma   90.00
#
_symmetry.space_group_name_H-M   'P 1'
#
loop_
_entity.id
_entity.type
_entity.pdbx_description
1 polymer ?
#
loop_
_entity_poly.entity_id
_entity_poly.type
_entity_poly.pdbx_seq_one_letter_code
_entity_poly.pdbx_strand_id
1 'polypeptide(L)'
;MSRLYSLLVRGKPGCCVVSVPQFRAYAKSPNAGPSGYWLDVVSSSSTLVHLKSTFTAYASRYPSLGEGSTATPEDVVADFITHLSHTFPRTKRATHAMWAWRRNGYIDAAASASGSPATFGCSDGGEAGAGERLSRLLELSRCKDVIVVVYRWYGGVQLGSQRWKCISTVAKEALQTGAFIPGPGDSSDAASKAGRREKTKRTSRKR
;
A
#
# COMPACT_ATOMS: atom_id res chain seq x y z
N MET A 1 -30.69 -66.82 -18.52
CA MET A 1 -29.39 -66.58 -19.17
C MET A 1 -28.82 -65.30 -18.56
N SER A 2 -27.82 -65.37 -17.68
CA SER A 2 -26.36 -65.40 -17.99
C SER A 2 -25.85 -63.99 -18.39
N ARG A 3 -25.12 -63.24 -17.54
CA ARG A 3 -23.66 -63.33 -17.22
C ARG A 3 -22.77 -63.08 -18.45
N LEU A 4 -21.69 -62.27 -18.43
CA LEU A 4 -21.09 -61.35 -17.42
C LEU A 4 -21.12 -59.89 -18.01
N TYR A 5 -20.45 -58.80 -17.59
CA TYR A 5 -19.35 -58.42 -16.65
C TYR A 5 -19.74 -57.08 -15.96
N SER A 6 -19.13 -56.53 -14.88
CA SER A 6 -17.81 -56.57 -14.23
C SER A 6 -16.71 -55.65 -14.78
N LEU A 7 -16.58 -54.44 -14.21
CA LEU A 7 -15.30 -53.99 -13.64
C LEU A 7 -15.51 -53.02 -12.46
N LEU A 8 -14.64 -53.09 -11.44
CA LEU A 8 -14.50 -52.09 -10.38
C LEU A 8 -13.39 -51.11 -10.73
N VAL A 9 -13.58 -49.82 -10.44
CA VAL A 9 -12.50 -48.93 -10.03
C VAL A 9 -12.94 -48.20 -8.75
N ARG A 10 -12.18 -48.35 -7.66
CA ARG A 10 -12.45 -47.68 -6.38
C ARG A 10 -11.52 -46.47 -6.25
N GLY A 11 -12.07 -45.27 -6.21
CA GLY A 11 -11.34 -44.02 -5.94
C GLY A 11 -11.69 -43.42 -4.57
N LYS A 12 -10.72 -43.41 -3.65
CA LYS A 12 -10.73 -42.69 -2.36
C LYS A 12 -9.26 -42.49 -1.91
N PRO A 13 -8.94 -41.50 -1.07
CA PRO A 13 -9.68 -40.28 -0.73
C PRO A 13 -8.82 -39.00 -0.94
N GLY A 14 -9.36 -37.83 -0.58
CA GLY A 14 -8.53 -36.75 -0.04
C GLY A 14 -7.89 -35.79 -1.04
N CYS A 15 -8.69 -34.85 -1.55
CA CYS A 15 -8.23 -33.46 -1.65
C CYS A 15 -9.40 -32.54 -1.28
N CYS A 16 -9.53 -32.23 0.01
CA CYS A 16 -10.48 -31.24 0.48
C CYS A 16 -9.95 -29.85 0.16
N VAL A 17 -10.08 -29.45 -1.11
CA VAL A 17 -10.03 -28.04 -1.52
C VAL A 17 -11.21 -27.33 -0.85
N VAL A 18 -10.99 -26.90 0.38
CA VAL A 18 -11.87 -25.95 1.07
C VAL A 18 -11.89 -24.69 0.21
N SER A 19 -12.94 -24.58 -0.62
CA SER A 19 -13.13 -23.45 -1.52
C SER A 19 -13.00 -22.17 -0.69
N VAL A 20 -11.96 -21.39 -0.99
CA VAL A 20 -11.70 -20.13 -0.29
C VAL A 20 -12.99 -19.33 -0.38
N PRO A 21 -13.63 -18.96 0.75
CA PRO A 21 -14.96 -18.36 0.72
C PRO A 21 -14.89 -17.13 -0.17
N GLN A 22 -15.57 -17.22 -1.32
CA GLN A 22 -15.37 -16.36 -2.47
C GLN A 22 -15.39 -14.91 -2.00
N PHE A 23 -14.20 -14.28 -1.96
CA PHE A 23 -14.06 -12.92 -1.45
C PHE A 23 -15.08 -12.06 -2.19
N ARG A 24 -16.00 -11.45 -1.43
CA ARG A 24 -17.08 -10.63 -1.98
C ARG A 24 -16.49 -9.32 -2.47
N ALA A 25 -15.78 -9.42 -3.60
CA ALA A 25 -15.24 -8.30 -4.33
C ALA A 25 -16.36 -7.30 -4.56
N TYR A 26 -16.19 -6.08 -4.07
CA TYR A 26 -17.11 -4.98 -4.32
C TYR A 26 -16.90 -4.46 -5.76
N ALA A 27 -17.17 -5.34 -6.72
CA ALA A 27 -17.09 -5.09 -8.15
C ALA A 27 -18.32 -4.31 -8.63
N LYS A 28 -18.43 -3.05 -8.19
CA LYS A 28 -19.21 -1.96 -8.80
C LYS A 28 -18.71 -0.63 -8.20
N SER A 29 -18.53 0.44 -8.96
CA SER A 29 -19.05 0.73 -10.31
C SER A 29 -17.95 1.19 -11.28
N PRO A 30 -18.04 0.92 -12.59
CA PRO A 30 -17.14 1.48 -13.62
C PRO A 30 -17.43 2.96 -13.90
N ASN A 31 -17.42 3.80 -12.86
CA ASN A 31 -17.72 5.22 -12.96
C ASN A 31 -16.45 6.01 -13.27
N ALA A 32 -16.00 5.96 -14.53
CA ALA A 32 -15.30 7.08 -15.12
C ALA A 32 -16.31 8.25 -15.20
N GLY A 33 -16.35 9.08 -14.16
CA GLY A 33 -17.23 10.24 -14.12
C GLY A 33 -16.86 11.26 -15.20
N PRO A 34 -17.82 12.07 -15.71
CA PRO A 34 -17.57 13.06 -16.76
C PRO A 34 -16.81 14.31 -16.25
N SER A 35 -15.89 14.14 -15.31
CA SER A 35 -15.08 15.19 -14.71
C SER A 35 -13.68 14.65 -14.38
N GLY A 36 -12.70 15.05 -15.19
CA GLY A 36 -11.34 14.47 -15.21
C GLY A 36 -10.47 14.92 -14.05
N TYR A 37 -10.70 14.38 -12.85
CA TYR A 37 -9.94 14.72 -11.64
C TYR A 37 -9.01 13.60 -11.13
N TRP A 38 -9.24 12.34 -11.51
CA TRP A 38 -8.32 11.21 -11.31
C TRP A 38 -8.72 10.04 -12.21
N LEU A 39 -7.76 9.31 -12.77
CA LEU A 39 -8.00 8.20 -13.72
C LEU A 39 -7.70 6.81 -13.14
N ASP A 40 -6.73 6.70 -12.22
CA ASP A 40 -6.34 5.44 -11.61
C ASP A 40 -7.31 4.98 -10.51
N VAL A 41 -7.36 3.67 -10.23
CA VAL A 41 -8.23 3.11 -9.19
C VAL A 41 -7.75 3.56 -7.80
N VAL A 42 -8.69 4.02 -6.98
CA VAL A 42 -8.43 4.40 -5.58
C VAL A 42 -8.79 3.24 -4.65
N SER A 43 -7.78 2.66 -4.02
CA SER A 43 -7.93 1.70 -2.92
C SER A 43 -8.07 2.42 -1.57
N SER A 44 -8.65 1.75 -0.58
CA SER A 44 -8.82 2.31 0.76
C SER A 44 -8.64 1.25 1.86
N SER A 45 -8.39 1.73 3.08
CA SER A 45 -8.42 0.92 4.30
C SER A 45 -9.84 0.83 4.86
N SER A 46 -10.07 -0.12 5.76
CA SER A 46 -11.17 -0.02 6.73
C SER A 46 -11.03 1.24 7.61
N THR A 47 -12.11 1.59 8.31
CA THR A 47 -12.12 2.72 9.24
C THR A 47 -11.61 2.26 10.61
N LEU A 48 -10.36 2.57 10.95
CA LEU A 48 -9.77 2.26 12.25
C LEU A 48 -10.14 3.34 13.28
N VAL A 49 -10.72 2.93 14.41
CA VAL A 49 -11.04 3.83 15.54
C VAL A 49 -10.19 3.47 16.75
N HIS A 50 -9.52 4.46 17.35
CA HIS A 50 -8.71 4.29 18.55
C HIS A 50 -8.82 5.51 19.46
N LEU A 51 -9.27 5.30 20.71
CA LEU A 51 -9.52 6.34 21.73
C LEU A 51 -10.24 7.57 21.14
N LYS A 52 -11.45 7.34 20.60
CA LYS A 52 -12.32 8.29 19.88
C LYS A 52 -11.75 8.88 18.57
N SER A 53 -10.44 8.82 18.33
CA SER A 53 -9.85 9.25 17.07
C SER A 53 -10.14 8.23 15.97
N THR A 54 -10.44 8.71 14.77
CA THR A 54 -10.69 7.85 13.60
C THR A 54 -9.61 8.04 12.54
N PHE A 55 -9.25 6.95 11.85
CA PHE A 55 -8.25 6.90 10.79
C PHE A 55 -8.79 6.18 9.56
N THR A 56 -8.46 6.69 8.38
CA THR A 56 -8.72 6.02 7.09
C THR A 56 -7.62 6.40 6.12
N ALA A 57 -7.08 5.42 5.39
CA ALA A 57 -6.11 5.64 4.33
C ALA A 57 -6.74 5.42 2.96
N TYR A 58 -6.23 6.15 1.98
CA TYR A 58 -6.50 5.97 0.56
C TYR A 58 -5.16 5.86 -0.18
N ALA A 59 -5.05 4.92 -1.10
CA ALA A 59 -3.88 4.77 -1.95
C ALA A 59 -4.29 4.58 -3.41
N SER A 60 -3.52 5.15 -4.33
CA SER A 60 -3.72 4.97 -5.76
C SER A 60 -2.36 4.90 -6.46
N ARG A 61 -2.36 4.46 -7.72
CA ARG A 61 -1.17 4.54 -8.54
C ARG A 61 -0.79 6.01 -8.71
N TYR A 62 0.50 6.30 -8.70
CA TYR A 62 1.00 7.63 -8.97
C TYR A 62 1.11 7.81 -10.49
N PRO A 63 0.47 8.83 -11.10
CA PRO A 63 0.41 8.93 -12.55
C PRO A 63 1.79 9.13 -13.16
N SER A 64 1.99 8.48 -14.31
CA SER A 64 3.10 8.74 -15.22
C SER A 64 2.87 10.11 -15.85
N LEU A 65 3.64 11.11 -15.43
CA LEU A 65 3.67 12.41 -16.09
C LEU A 65 4.19 12.19 -17.53
N GLY A 66 3.37 12.56 -18.50
CA GLY A 66 3.73 12.48 -19.92
C GLY A 66 4.88 13.41 -20.26
N GLU A 67 5.60 13.09 -21.33
CA GLU A 67 6.69 13.93 -21.85
C GLU A 67 6.14 15.33 -22.21
N GLY A 68 6.75 16.38 -21.64
CA GLY A 68 6.26 17.76 -21.73
C GLY A 68 5.24 18.18 -20.66
N SER A 69 4.86 17.33 -19.72
CA SER A 69 4.02 17.73 -18.58
C SER A 69 4.78 18.64 -17.61
N THR A 70 4.21 19.81 -17.31
CA THR A 70 4.77 20.81 -16.37
C THR A 70 4.27 20.65 -14.94
N ALA A 71 3.37 19.71 -14.66
CA ALA A 71 2.78 19.52 -13.33
C ALA A 71 3.84 19.05 -12.33
N THR A 72 3.94 19.74 -11.19
CA THR A 72 4.86 19.36 -10.12
C THR A 72 4.37 18.10 -9.39
N PRO A 73 5.25 17.38 -8.69
CA PRO A 73 4.83 16.27 -7.83
C PRO A 73 3.78 16.67 -6.79
N GLU A 74 3.84 17.92 -6.33
CA GLU A 74 2.92 18.55 -5.38
C GLU A 74 1.54 18.82 -5.99
N ASP A 75 1.48 19.27 -7.25
CA ASP A 75 0.21 19.45 -7.98
C ASP A 75 -0.54 18.11 -8.11
N VAL A 76 0.17 17.03 -8.47
CA VAL A 76 -0.41 15.67 -8.55
C VAL A 76 -0.99 15.22 -7.19
N VAL A 77 -0.36 15.61 -6.08
CA VAL A 77 -0.90 15.34 -4.74
C VAL A 77 -2.13 16.22 -4.44
N ALA A 78 -2.12 17.48 -4.86
CA ALA A 78 -3.26 18.39 -4.69
C ALA A 78 -4.48 17.93 -5.51
N ASP A 79 -4.29 17.45 -6.74
CA ASP A 79 -5.31 16.82 -7.56
C ASP A 79 -5.87 15.55 -6.89
N PHE A 80 -5.00 14.68 -6.35
CA PHE A 80 -5.46 13.47 -5.64
C PHE A 80 -6.28 13.83 -4.38
N ILE A 81 -5.83 14.80 -3.57
CA ILE A 81 -6.56 15.28 -2.39
C ILE A 81 -7.88 15.94 -2.79
N THR A 82 -7.92 16.64 -3.92
CA THR A 82 -9.14 17.23 -4.50
C THR A 82 -10.11 16.12 -4.92
N HIS A 83 -9.66 15.13 -5.70
CA HIS A 83 -10.45 13.96 -6.06
C HIS A 83 -11.00 13.24 -4.83
N LEU A 84 -10.16 12.93 -3.83
CA LEU A 84 -10.59 12.31 -2.56
C LEU A 84 -11.61 13.18 -1.79
N SER A 85 -11.58 14.50 -1.97
CA SER A 85 -12.53 15.45 -1.37
C SER A 85 -13.88 15.53 -2.12
N HIS A 86 -13.91 15.18 -3.40
CA HIS A 86 -15.14 15.02 -4.19
C HIS A 86 -15.74 13.61 -4.04
N THR A 87 -14.92 12.56 -4.18
CA THR A 87 -15.32 11.14 -4.12
C THR A 87 -15.68 10.70 -2.70
N PHE A 88 -15.01 11.22 -1.66
CA PHE A 88 -15.26 10.85 -0.26
C PHE A 88 -15.48 12.08 0.64
N PRO A 89 -16.59 12.85 0.55
CA PRO A 89 -16.75 14.17 1.19
C PRO A 89 -16.51 14.27 2.71
N ARG A 90 -16.43 13.14 3.43
CA ARG A 90 -16.01 13.06 4.84
C ARG A 90 -14.55 13.53 5.05
N THR A 91 -13.68 13.38 4.05
CA THR A 91 -12.25 13.80 4.08
C THR A 91 -12.11 15.30 4.31
N LYS A 92 -12.99 16.12 3.74
CA LYS A 92 -13.09 17.58 3.98
C LYS A 92 -13.26 17.98 5.44
N ARG A 93 -13.64 17.04 6.33
CA ARG A 93 -13.81 17.25 7.77
C ARG A 93 -12.72 16.57 8.62
N ALA A 94 -11.68 16.02 8.00
CA ALA A 94 -10.52 15.50 8.73
C ALA A 94 -9.73 16.65 9.36
N THR A 95 -9.24 16.44 10.58
CA THR A 95 -8.36 17.41 11.25
C THR A 95 -6.93 17.38 10.73
N HIS A 96 -6.50 16.24 10.17
CA HIS A 96 -5.16 16.05 9.62
C HIS A 96 -5.21 15.17 8.36
N ALA A 97 -4.37 15.48 7.38
CA ALA A 97 -4.29 14.81 6.08
C ALA A 97 -2.82 14.65 5.67
N MET A 98 -2.15 13.63 6.23
CA MET A 98 -0.74 13.33 5.97
C MET A 98 -0.60 12.47 4.72
N TRP A 99 0.49 12.60 3.98
CA TRP A 99 0.68 11.87 2.72
C TRP A 99 2.14 11.54 2.43
N ALA A 100 2.34 10.53 1.58
CA ALA A 100 3.61 10.27 0.91
C ALA A 100 3.37 9.68 -0.50
N TRP A 101 4.29 9.93 -1.41
CA TRP A 101 4.35 9.28 -2.72
C TRP A 101 5.79 8.79 -3.00
N ARG A 102 5.92 7.78 -3.85
CA ARG A 102 7.22 7.28 -4.35
C ARG A 102 7.07 6.86 -5.81
N ARG A 103 7.98 7.34 -6.67
CA ARG A 103 8.10 6.98 -8.09
C ARG A 103 9.43 6.26 -8.31
N ASN A 104 9.46 5.25 -9.17
CA ASN A 104 10.73 4.66 -9.61
C ASN A 104 11.48 5.65 -10.51
N GLY A 105 12.81 5.70 -10.44
CA GLY A 105 13.58 6.45 -11.43
C GLY A 105 13.55 5.77 -12.80
N TYR A 106 13.81 6.51 -13.88
CA TYR A 106 13.94 5.92 -15.20
C TYR A 106 15.19 5.03 -15.28
N ILE A 107 15.07 3.94 -16.04
CA ILE A 107 16.18 3.03 -16.36
C ILE A 107 16.55 3.21 -17.83
N ASP A 108 17.33 4.25 -18.11
CA ASP A 108 17.83 4.49 -19.46
C ASP A 108 18.73 3.31 -19.86
N ALA A 109 18.40 2.63 -20.96
CA ALA A 109 19.10 1.40 -21.37
C ALA A 109 20.60 1.62 -21.64
N ALA A 110 21.02 2.86 -21.91
CA ALA A 110 22.42 3.26 -22.03
C ALA A 110 23.13 3.48 -20.69
N ALA A 111 22.40 3.78 -19.60
CA ALA A 111 22.93 4.06 -18.26
C ALA A 111 23.04 2.79 -17.39
N SER A 112 23.39 1.65 -18.01
CA SER A 112 23.37 0.31 -17.40
C SER A 112 24.50 0.06 -16.39
N ALA A 113 24.44 0.79 -15.28
CA ALA A 113 25.25 0.62 -14.06
C ALA A 113 24.63 1.35 -12.86
N SER A 114 23.95 2.48 -13.09
CA SER A 114 23.43 3.39 -12.06
C SER A 114 22.09 3.99 -12.50
N GLY A 115 21.04 3.18 -12.52
CA GLY A 115 19.67 3.64 -12.82
C GLY A 115 19.23 4.78 -11.91
N SER A 116 18.37 5.68 -12.40
CA SER A 116 18.05 6.92 -11.68
C SER A 116 17.48 6.66 -10.28
N PRO A 117 17.86 7.46 -9.27
CA PRO A 117 17.35 7.28 -7.91
C PRO A 117 15.83 7.46 -7.88
N ALA A 118 15.15 6.61 -7.12
CA ALA A 118 13.70 6.70 -6.92
C ALA A 118 13.35 8.02 -6.21
N THR A 119 12.47 8.81 -6.82
CA THR A 119 12.00 10.08 -6.25
C THR A 119 10.83 9.83 -5.31
N PHE A 120 10.70 10.69 -4.29
CA PHE A 120 9.65 10.60 -3.27
C PHE A 120 9.37 11.97 -2.70
N GLY A 121 8.19 12.12 -2.09
CA GLY A 121 7.78 13.31 -1.35
C GLY A 121 6.79 12.93 -0.25
N CYS A 122 6.69 13.76 0.78
CA CYS A 122 5.76 13.53 1.88
C CYS A 122 5.41 14.82 2.64
N SER A 123 4.25 14.83 3.31
CA SER A 123 3.85 15.88 4.24
C SER A 123 3.22 15.31 5.51
N ASP A 124 3.50 15.96 6.63
CA ASP A 124 2.94 15.64 7.95
C ASP A 124 1.44 15.98 8.07
N GLY A 125 0.89 16.87 7.24
CA GLY A 125 -0.55 17.18 7.24
C GLY A 125 -1.10 17.65 8.59
N GLY A 126 -0.26 18.25 9.44
CA GLY A 126 -0.57 18.65 10.82
C GLY A 126 -0.23 17.62 11.91
N GLU A 127 0.25 16.42 11.55
CA GLU A 127 0.68 15.37 12.48
C GLU A 127 2.20 15.17 12.42
N ALA A 128 2.94 15.87 13.28
CA ALA A 128 4.41 15.88 13.26
C ALA A 128 5.05 14.47 13.22
N GLY A 129 5.91 14.25 12.21
CA GLY A 129 6.58 12.97 11.92
C GLY A 129 5.73 11.90 11.23
N ALA A 130 4.57 12.26 10.65
CA ALA A 130 3.72 11.32 9.91
C ALA A 130 4.18 11.12 8.46
N GLY A 131 4.63 12.18 7.77
CA GLY A 131 5.06 12.16 6.37
C GLY A 131 6.30 11.30 6.16
N GLU A 132 7.37 11.55 6.94
CA GLU A 132 8.60 10.72 6.93
C GLU A 132 8.25 9.24 7.20
N ARG A 133 7.36 8.99 8.16
CA ARG A 133 6.93 7.64 8.52
C ARG A 133 6.14 6.95 7.41
N LEU A 134 5.36 7.68 6.61
CA LEU A 134 4.69 7.15 5.42
C LEU A 134 5.68 6.91 4.27
N SER A 135 6.61 7.83 4.00
CA SER A 135 7.66 7.63 3.00
C SER A 135 8.50 6.37 3.29
N ARG A 136 8.95 6.23 4.55
CA ARG A 136 9.70 5.05 5.01
C ARG A 136 8.85 3.76 5.02
N LEU A 137 7.53 3.86 5.12
CA LEU A 137 6.61 2.74 5.00
C LEU A 137 6.52 2.26 3.55
N LEU A 138 6.43 3.18 2.57
CA LEU A 138 6.49 2.85 1.14
C LEU A 138 7.82 2.17 0.79
N GLU A 139 8.93 2.73 1.27
CA GLU A 139 10.28 2.18 1.07
C GLU A 139 10.43 0.75 1.61
N LEU A 140 10.13 0.53 2.89
CA LEU A 140 10.27 -0.78 3.53
C LEU A 140 9.29 -1.82 2.98
N SER A 141 8.18 -1.37 2.41
CA SER A 141 7.20 -2.24 1.74
C SER A 141 7.48 -2.41 0.23
N ARG A 142 8.56 -1.79 -0.28
CA ARG A 142 8.99 -1.77 -1.69
C ARG A 142 7.93 -1.27 -2.68
N CYS A 143 6.95 -0.48 -2.22
CA CYS A 143 5.94 0.06 -3.11
C CYS A 143 6.58 1.10 -4.06
N LYS A 144 6.30 0.96 -5.36
CA LYS A 144 6.74 1.87 -6.44
C LYS A 144 5.51 2.48 -7.10
N ASP A 145 5.69 3.66 -7.68
CA ASP A 145 4.71 4.39 -8.49
C ASP A 145 3.33 4.47 -7.82
N VAL A 146 3.34 4.91 -6.55
CA VAL A 146 2.16 4.94 -5.66
C VAL A 146 2.11 6.23 -4.85
N ILE A 147 0.89 6.69 -4.59
CA ILE A 147 0.57 7.78 -3.65
C ILE A 147 -0.34 7.24 -2.55
N VAL A 148 -0.08 7.62 -1.29
CA VAL A 148 -0.91 7.28 -0.13
C VAL A 148 -1.20 8.52 0.71
N VAL A 149 -2.48 8.71 1.05
CA VAL A 149 -2.98 9.77 1.93
C VAL A 149 -3.66 9.10 3.13
N VAL A 150 -3.32 9.53 4.35
CA VAL A 150 -3.99 9.09 5.58
C VAL A 150 -4.68 10.28 6.22
N TYR A 151 -5.98 10.15 6.42
CA TYR A 151 -6.80 11.12 7.14
C TYR A 151 -6.97 10.69 8.60
N ARG A 152 -6.86 11.66 9.52
CA ARG A 152 -7.26 11.51 10.93
C ARG A 152 -8.36 12.52 11.28
N TRP A 153 -9.41 12.02 11.92
CA TRP A 153 -10.39 12.83 12.63
C TRP A 153 -10.09 12.75 14.13
N TYR A 154 -9.77 13.89 14.75
CA TYR A 154 -9.41 13.99 16.17
C TYR A 154 -10.61 13.74 17.10
N GLY A 155 -10.47 12.81 18.04
CA GLY A 155 -11.53 12.42 18.98
C GLY A 155 -11.54 13.15 20.32
N GLY A 156 -10.83 14.27 20.46
CA GLY A 156 -10.65 14.96 21.74
C GLY A 156 -9.54 14.37 22.64
N VAL A 157 -8.85 13.30 22.20
CA VAL A 157 -7.83 12.60 22.99
C VAL A 157 -6.48 12.60 22.28
N GLN A 158 -5.44 13.09 22.96
CA GLN A 158 -4.06 12.97 22.50
C GLN A 158 -3.58 11.52 22.63
N LEU A 159 -3.11 10.93 21.52
CA LEU A 159 -2.71 9.51 21.48
C LEU A 159 -1.22 9.29 21.77
N GLY A 160 -0.42 10.36 21.87
CA GLY A 160 1.04 10.28 21.88
C GLY A 160 1.57 9.41 20.73
N SER A 161 2.44 8.46 21.06
CA SER A 161 3.03 7.50 20.11
C SER A 161 2.04 6.51 19.49
N GLN A 162 0.86 6.27 20.09
CA GLN A 162 -0.11 5.30 19.57
C GLN A 162 -0.73 5.74 18.23
N ARG A 163 -0.75 7.06 17.94
CA ARG A 163 -1.20 7.58 16.62
C ARG A 163 -0.43 6.95 15.47
N TRP A 164 0.87 6.74 15.67
CA TRP A 164 1.77 6.22 14.64
C TRP A 164 1.49 4.75 14.32
N LYS A 165 1.07 3.95 15.30
CA LYS A 165 0.63 2.57 15.05
C LYS A 165 -0.63 2.57 14.19
N CYS A 166 -1.59 3.42 14.53
CA CYS A 166 -2.83 3.58 13.76
C CYS A 166 -2.55 3.98 12.30
N ILE A 167 -1.78 5.04 12.08
CA ILE A 167 -1.38 5.56 10.76
C ILE A 167 -0.67 4.48 9.93
N SER A 168 0.35 3.80 10.51
CA SER A 168 1.08 2.75 9.81
C SER A 168 0.24 1.49 9.54
N THR A 169 -0.82 1.21 10.32
CA THR A 169 -1.76 0.12 10.03
C THR A 169 -2.65 0.46 8.86
N VAL A 170 -3.38 1.59 8.88
CA VAL A 170 -4.31 1.94 7.78
C VAL A 170 -3.57 2.16 6.46
N ALA A 171 -2.39 2.77 6.48
CA ALA A 171 -1.58 2.95 5.27
C ALA A 171 -1.19 1.61 4.62
N LYS A 172 -0.76 0.62 5.42
CA LYS A 172 -0.46 -0.73 4.91
C LYS A 172 -1.71 -1.40 4.36
N GLU A 173 -2.83 -1.30 5.07
CA GLU A 173 -4.10 -1.91 4.67
C GLU A 173 -4.57 -1.38 3.30
N ALA A 174 -4.55 -0.06 3.08
CA ALA A 174 -4.87 0.52 1.77
C ALA A 174 -3.91 0.03 0.66
N LEU A 175 -2.60 0.00 0.94
CA LEU A 175 -1.59 -0.51 0.00
C LEU A 175 -1.76 -2.01 -0.33
N GLN A 176 -2.22 -2.81 0.63
CA GLN A 176 -2.57 -4.22 0.43
C GLN A 176 -3.86 -4.36 -0.40
N THR A 177 -4.91 -3.60 -0.09
CA THR A 177 -6.17 -3.56 -0.86
C THR A 177 -5.94 -3.15 -2.32
N GLY A 178 -5.01 -2.22 -2.57
CA GLY A 178 -4.62 -1.79 -3.91
C GLY A 178 -3.54 -2.64 -4.61
N ALA A 179 -3.10 -3.75 -4.00
CA ALA A 179 -2.02 -4.61 -4.50
C ALA A 179 -0.69 -3.90 -4.83
N PHE A 180 -0.40 -2.76 -4.17
CA PHE A 180 0.82 -1.97 -4.38
C PHE A 180 2.08 -2.53 -3.70
N ILE A 181 1.92 -3.57 -2.87
CA ILE A 181 3.02 -4.26 -2.20
C ILE A 181 3.39 -5.50 -3.03
N PRO A 182 4.60 -5.57 -3.60
CA PRO A 182 5.02 -6.71 -4.42
C PRO A 182 4.99 -8.02 -3.63
N GLY A 183 4.63 -9.11 -4.31
CA GLY A 183 4.65 -10.45 -3.74
C GLY A 183 6.07 -10.96 -3.51
N PRO A 184 6.22 -12.07 -2.77
CA PRO A 184 7.53 -12.68 -2.53
C PRO A 184 8.24 -13.19 -3.79
N GLY A 185 7.54 -13.28 -4.94
CA GLY A 185 8.11 -13.61 -6.25
C GLY A 185 8.67 -12.41 -7.02
N ASP A 186 8.15 -11.20 -6.81
CA ASP A 186 8.38 -10.03 -7.69
C ASP A 186 9.68 -9.27 -7.35
N SER A 187 10.66 -9.97 -6.77
CA SER A 187 11.83 -9.39 -6.09
C SER A 187 13.15 -9.63 -6.83
N SER A 188 13.25 -9.15 -8.08
CA SER A 188 14.48 -9.14 -8.88
C SER A 188 15.70 -8.58 -8.12
N ASP A 189 15.47 -7.55 -7.31
CA ASP A 189 16.53 -6.70 -6.75
C ASP A 189 17.11 -7.25 -5.42
N ALA A 190 16.79 -8.49 -5.04
CA ALA A 190 17.06 -9.02 -3.69
C ALA A 190 18.29 -9.95 -3.55
N ALA A 191 18.85 -10.46 -4.65
CA ALA A 191 19.84 -11.55 -4.61
C ALA A 191 21.23 -11.17 -4.04
N SER A 192 21.59 -9.88 -4.03
CA SER A 192 22.99 -9.43 -3.97
C SER A 192 23.48 -8.90 -2.60
N LYS A 193 22.89 -9.33 -1.47
CA LYS A 193 23.43 -8.96 -0.13
C LYS A 193 23.19 -9.94 1.04
N ALA A 194 23.04 -11.24 0.78
CA ALA A 194 22.94 -12.28 1.81
C ALA A 194 24.31 -12.71 2.42
N GLY A 195 25.19 -11.75 2.71
CA GLY A 195 26.56 -12.00 3.19
C GLY A 195 26.64 -12.30 4.70
N ARG A 196 26.79 -13.59 5.04
CA ARG A 196 27.16 -14.17 6.36
C ARG A 196 27.77 -13.18 7.37
N ARG A 197 27.03 -12.82 8.44
CA ARG A 197 27.58 -12.21 9.66
C ARG A 197 27.39 -13.13 10.86
N GLU A 198 28.48 -13.80 11.25
CA GLU A 198 28.50 -14.78 12.33
C GLU A 198 28.38 -14.13 13.72
N LYS A 199 27.75 -14.82 14.68
CA LYS A 199 27.23 -14.21 15.91
C LYS A 199 27.99 -14.65 17.17
N THR A 200 29.21 -14.14 17.33
CA THR A 200 30.09 -14.49 18.47
C THR A 200 29.46 -14.14 19.82
N LYS A 201 29.13 -15.17 20.60
CA LYS A 201 28.45 -15.09 21.90
C LYS A 201 29.43 -14.75 23.03
N ARG A 202 29.68 -13.46 23.27
CA ARG A 202 30.56 -13.00 24.37
C ARG A 202 29.85 -13.15 25.72
N THR A 203 30.27 -14.11 26.53
CA THR A 203 29.73 -14.37 27.87
C THR A 203 30.21 -13.36 28.90
N SER A 204 29.33 -12.93 29.80
CA SER A 204 29.73 -12.22 31.02
C SER A 204 30.38 -13.20 32.01
N ARG A 205 31.42 -12.74 32.72
CA ARG A 205 31.95 -13.41 33.92
C ARG A 205 31.89 -12.43 35.08
N LYS A 206 31.13 -12.80 36.10
CA LYS A 206 31.07 -12.13 37.40
C LYS A 206 32.31 -12.50 38.21
N ARG A 207 32.95 -11.50 38.81
CA ARG A 207 33.75 -11.58 40.03
C ARG A 207 33.38 -10.35 40.85
#